data_AF-A0A3B3ZQG7-F1
#
_entry.id   AF-A0A3B3ZQG7-F1
#
_cell.length_a   1.000
_cell.length_b   1.000
_cell.length_c   1.000
_cell.angle_alpha   90.00
_cell.angle_beta   90.00
_cell.angle_gamma   90.00
#
_symmetry.space_group_name_H-M   'P 1'
#
loop_
_entity.id
_entity.type
_entity.pdbx_description
1 polymer ?
#
loop_
_entity_poly.entity_id
_entity_poly.type
_entity_poly.pdbx_seq_one_letter_code
_entity_poly.pdbx_strand_id
1 'polypeptide(L)'
;MKYSATRRLLLKVTQLISLLVTEREEQKRATERAVNERFPPLQFSGLSVQELQELCRDLHHKIDVVDEARYDMEVRVARTDEEIQSMTQRVTELKGIKRPNLKRVKKTADDMLGAYNDPSKLMKADFKVNLKTVERKKEDEKREEVTDWRKNVEAMSGMEGRKKLFE
;
A
#
# COMPACT_ATOMS: atom_id res chain seq x y z
N MET A 1 20.18 -0.17 -30.18
CA MET A 1 20.51 -0.56 -28.79
C MET A 1 19.28 -1.21 -28.15
N LYS A 2 19.38 -2.43 -27.63
CA LYS A 2 18.28 -3.10 -26.92
C LYS A 2 18.34 -2.69 -25.44
N TYR A 3 17.35 -1.95 -24.95
CA TYR A 3 17.27 -1.62 -23.53
C TYR A 3 17.14 -2.89 -22.66
N SER A 4 17.62 -2.86 -21.43
CA SER A 4 17.38 -3.96 -20.48
C SER A 4 15.89 -4.14 -20.22
N ALA A 5 15.44 -5.39 -20.00
CA ALA A 5 14.05 -5.70 -19.66
C ALA A 5 13.58 -4.93 -18.41
N THR A 6 14.46 -4.76 -17.42
CA THR A 6 14.22 -3.97 -16.21
C THR A 6 13.88 -2.52 -16.53
N ARG A 7 14.64 -1.90 -17.45
CA ARG A 7 14.39 -0.52 -17.86
C ARG A 7 13.05 -0.37 -18.58
N ARG A 8 12.70 -1.31 -19.47
CA ARG A 8 11.39 -1.30 -20.14
C ARG A 8 10.24 -1.45 -19.16
N LEU A 9 10.35 -2.37 -18.20
CA LEU A 9 9.32 -2.58 -17.18
C LEU A 9 9.14 -1.34 -16.31
N LEU A 10 10.23 -0.77 -15.82
CA LEU A 10 10.20 0.44 -14.99
C LEU A 10 9.49 1.58 -15.73
N LEU A 11 9.91 1.87 -16.96
CA LEU A 11 9.31 2.94 -17.76
C LEU A 11 7.82 2.71 -18.01
N LYS A 12 7.42 1.47 -18.31
CA LYS A 12 6.01 1.15 -18.56
C LYS A 12 5.16 1.33 -17.29
N VAL A 13 5.66 0.88 -16.15
CA VAL A 13 4.95 1.02 -14.87
C VAL A 13 4.85 2.49 -14.46
N THR A 14 5.94 3.26 -14.55
CA THR A 14 5.91 4.68 -14.18
C THR A 14 4.98 5.48 -15.08
N GLN A 15 4.98 5.21 -16.40
CA GLN A 15 4.04 5.85 -17.33
C GLN A 15 2.58 5.53 -17.00
N LEU A 16 2.25 4.25 -16.78
CA LEU A 16 0.88 3.85 -16.45
C LEU A 16 0.40 4.48 -15.14
N ILE A 17 1.24 4.49 -14.10
CA ILE A 17 0.90 5.12 -12.82
C ILE A 17 0.69 6.62 -13.01
N SER A 18 1.59 7.29 -13.74
CA SER A 18 1.46 8.72 -14.01
C SER A 18 0.14 9.04 -14.70
N LEU A 19 -0.23 8.28 -15.74
CA LEU A 19 -1.47 8.51 -16.49
C LEU A 19 -2.72 8.27 -15.63
N LEU A 20 -2.73 7.22 -14.81
CA LEU A 20 -3.84 6.92 -13.91
C LEU A 20 -4.04 8.01 -12.84
N VAL A 21 -2.93 8.57 -12.32
CA VAL A 21 -2.99 9.67 -11.35
C VAL A 21 -3.54 10.92 -12.01
N THR A 22 -3.03 11.31 -13.18
CA THR A 22 -3.50 12.50 -13.89
C THR A 22 -4.97 12.40 -14.27
N GLU A 23 -5.40 11.25 -14.80
CA GLU A 23 -6.80 11.01 -15.17
C GLU A 23 -7.72 11.10 -13.94
N ARG A 24 -7.31 10.53 -12.80
CA ARG A 24 -8.08 10.61 -11.56
C ARG A 24 -8.21 12.05 -11.04
N GLU A 25 -7.16 12.85 -11.13
CA GLU A 25 -7.18 14.26 -10.74
C GLU A 25 -8.03 15.11 -11.68
N GLU A 26 -7.97 14.85 -12.99
CA GLU A 26 -8.84 15.49 -13.98
C GLU A 26 -10.31 15.13 -13.76
N GLN A 27 -10.61 13.87 -13.48
CA GLN A 27 -11.97 13.42 -13.18
C GLN A 27 -12.54 14.09 -11.93
N LYS A 28 -11.73 14.22 -10.87
CA LYS A 28 -12.14 14.96 -9.66
C LYS A 28 -12.44 16.42 -9.97
N ARG A 29 -11.53 17.11 -10.68
CA ARG A 29 -11.71 18.52 -11.08
C ARG A 29 -12.90 18.70 -12.02
N ALA A 30 -13.16 17.76 -12.93
CA ALA A 30 -14.33 17.79 -13.80
C ALA A 30 -15.62 17.61 -13.01
N THR A 31 -15.64 16.70 -12.04
CA THR A 31 -16.79 16.46 -11.15
C THR A 31 -17.08 17.70 -10.31
N GLU A 32 -16.06 18.27 -9.65
CA GLU A 32 -16.21 19.50 -8.85
C GLU A 32 -16.71 20.68 -9.69
N ARG A 33 -16.18 20.87 -10.91
CA ARG A 33 -16.66 21.90 -11.84
C ARG A 33 -18.12 21.68 -12.21
N ALA A 34 -18.49 20.46 -12.63
CA ALA A 34 -19.85 20.14 -13.04
C ALA A 34 -20.87 20.32 -11.90
N VAL A 35 -20.49 19.98 -10.66
CA VAL A 35 -21.33 20.18 -9.47
C VAL A 35 -21.48 21.66 -9.17
N ASN A 36 -20.38 22.42 -9.13
CA ASN A 36 -20.42 23.86 -8.84
C ASN A 36 -21.17 24.67 -9.91
N GLU A 37 -21.10 24.27 -11.18
CA GLU A 37 -21.87 24.90 -12.28
C GLU A 37 -23.39 24.66 -12.14
N ARG A 38 -23.81 23.45 -11.71
CA ARG A 38 -25.23 23.10 -11.58
C ARG A 38 -25.84 23.52 -10.24
N PHE A 39 -25.02 23.58 -9.20
CA PHE A 39 -25.39 23.82 -7.81
C PHE A 39 -24.33 24.71 -7.15
N PRO A 40 -24.31 26.02 -7.48
CA PRO A 40 -23.42 26.96 -6.82
C PRO A 40 -23.75 27.05 -5.32
N PRO A 41 -22.78 27.45 -4.47
CA PRO A 41 -23.00 27.63 -3.04
C PRO A 41 -24.17 28.59 -2.76
N LEU A 42 -25.13 28.13 -1.96
CA LEU A 42 -26.30 28.93 -1.60
C LEU A 42 -25.87 30.15 -0.76
N GLN A 43 -26.39 31.32 -1.14
CA GLN A 43 -26.20 32.57 -0.41
C GLN A 43 -27.54 32.99 0.19
N PHE A 44 -27.59 33.08 1.52
CA PHE A 44 -28.80 33.48 2.25
C PHE A 44 -28.74 34.93 2.74
N SER A 45 -27.58 35.58 2.61
CA SER A 45 -27.38 36.96 3.05
C SER A 45 -28.21 37.92 2.23
N GLY A 46 -28.99 38.77 2.91
CA GLY A 46 -29.81 39.80 2.27
C GLY A 46 -31.15 39.33 1.71
N LEU A 47 -31.51 38.06 1.87
CA LEU A 47 -32.84 37.57 1.50
C LEU A 47 -33.88 37.93 2.57
N SER A 48 -35.05 38.40 2.13
CA SER A 48 -36.23 38.52 2.97
C SER A 48 -36.81 37.15 3.33
N VAL A 49 -37.70 37.10 4.33
CA VAL A 49 -38.36 35.86 4.75
C VAL A 49 -39.16 35.22 3.62
N GLN A 50 -39.79 36.03 2.77
CA GLN A 50 -40.58 35.54 1.63
C GLN A 50 -39.67 34.90 0.57
N GLU A 51 -38.59 35.58 0.18
CA GLU A 51 -37.63 35.05 -0.80
C GLU A 51 -36.97 33.76 -0.31
N LEU A 52 -36.70 33.67 1.00
CA LEU A 52 -36.18 32.43 1.60
C LEU A 52 -37.20 31.29 1.51
N GLN A 53 -38.49 31.56 1.75
CA GLN A 53 -39.54 30.56 1.63
C GLN A 53 -39.75 30.09 0.18
N GLU A 54 -39.64 31.00 -0.79
CA GLU A 54 -39.68 30.68 -2.22
C GLU A 54 -38.49 29.80 -2.61
N LEU A 55 -37.27 30.19 -2.21
CA LEU A 55 -36.06 29.40 -2.43
C LEU A 55 -36.17 27.98 -1.86
N CYS A 56 -36.72 27.82 -0.65
CA CYS A 56 -36.93 26.51 -0.04
C CYS A 56 -37.89 25.63 -0.84
N ARG A 57 -38.98 26.21 -1.39
CA ARG A 57 -39.92 25.47 -2.25
C ARG A 57 -39.27 25.06 -3.57
N ASP A 58 -38.50 25.97 -4.18
CA ASP A 58 -37.80 25.70 -5.43
C ASP A 58 -36.74 24.61 -5.26
N LEU A 59 -35.97 24.66 -4.16
CA LEU A 59 -34.99 23.62 -3.84
C LEU A 59 -35.64 22.27 -3.60
N HIS A 60 -36.78 22.23 -2.90
CA HIS A 60 -37.54 20.98 -2.71
C HIS A 60 -37.96 20.39 -4.05
N HIS A 61 -38.57 21.18 -4.93
CA HIS A 61 -38.95 20.71 -6.25
C HIS A 61 -37.74 20.24 -7.09
N LYS A 62 -36.62 20.97 -7.01
CA LYS A 62 -35.39 20.58 -7.71
C LYS A 62 -34.83 19.26 -7.20
N ILE A 63 -34.95 18.96 -5.91
CA ILE A 63 -34.54 17.66 -5.34
C ILE A 63 -35.34 16.53 -5.99
N ASP A 64 -36.66 16.67 -6.09
CA ASP A 64 -37.53 15.65 -6.68
C ASP A 64 -37.11 15.32 -8.12
N VAL A 65 -36.91 16.37 -8.94
CA VAL A 65 -36.47 16.22 -10.35
C VAL A 65 -35.08 15.60 -10.46
N VAL A 66 -34.14 16.01 -9.60
CA VAL A 66 -32.77 15.47 -9.62
C VAL A 66 -32.72 14.02 -9.16
N ASP A 67 -33.54 13.63 -8.18
CA ASP A 67 -33.59 12.25 -7.71
C ASP A 67 -34.20 11.31 -8.76
N GLU A 68 -35.25 11.75 -9.47
CA GLU A 68 -35.78 11.01 -10.62
C GLU A 68 -34.70 10.78 -11.69
N ALA A 69 -33.99 11.85 -12.08
CA ALA A 69 -32.89 11.74 -13.05
C ALA A 69 -31.73 10.86 -12.55
N ARG A 70 -31.45 10.87 -11.24
CA ARG A 70 -30.45 9.99 -10.60
C ARG A 70 -30.89 8.54 -10.69
N TYR A 71 -32.16 8.25 -10.40
CA TYR A 71 -32.73 6.90 -10.48
C TYR A 71 -32.64 6.34 -11.91
N ASP A 72 -33.05 7.11 -12.91
CA ASP A 72 -32.95 6.71 -14.31
C ASP A 72 -31.50 6.41 -14.73
N MET A 73 -30.56 7.23 -14.26
CA MET A 73 -29.14 7.03 -14.54
C MET A 73 -28.60 5.76 -13.86
N GLU A 74 -29.00 5.50 -12.62
CA GLU A 74 -28.64 4.30 -11.87
C GLU A 74 -29.13 3.02 -12.56
N VAL A 75 -30.38 3.00 -13.02
CA VAL A 75 -30.95 1.88 -13.78
C VAL A 75 -30.17 1.64 -15.08
N ARG A 76 -29.81 2.71 -15.80
CA ARG A 76 -29.01 2.59 -17.05
C ARG A 76 -27.60 2.04 -16.79
N VAL A 77 -26.96 2.48 -15.71
CA VAL A 77 -25.64 1.96 -15.30
C VAL A 77 -25.75 0.49 -14.94
N ALA A 78 -26.74 0.10 -14.11
CA ALA A 78 -26.97 -1.28 -13.72
C ALA A 78 -27.15 -2.21 -14.93
N ARG A 79 -27.96 -1.80 -15.92
CA ARG A 79 -28.11 -2.58 -17.17
C ARG A 79 -26.79 -2.73 -17.92
N THR A 80 -26.02 -1.66 -17.99
CA THR A 80 -24.71 -1.68 -18.66
C THR A 80 -23.73 -2.61 -17.92
N ASP A 81 -23.77 -2.63 -16.59
CA ASP A 81 -22.95 -3.53 -15.77
C ASP A 81 -23.32 -5.00 -15.98
N GLU A 82 -24.62 -5.31 -16.08
CA GLU A 82 -25.11 -6.65 -16.42
C GLU A 82 -24.62 -7.10 -17.81
N GLU A 83 -24.68 -6.21 -18.80
CA GLU A 83 -24.15 -6.46 -20.14
C GLU A 83 -22.63 -6.73 -20.11
N ILE A 84 -21.86 -5.91 -19.38
CA ILE A 84 -20.42 -6.09 -19.18
C ILE A 84 -20.11 -7.43 -18.50
N GLN A 85 -20.88 -7.80 -17.47
CA GLN A 85 -20.71 -9.07 -16.75
C GLN A 85 -20.95 -10.25 -17.69
N SER A 86 -22.05 -10.23 -18.44
CA SER A 86 -22.38 -11.26 -19.44
C SER A 86 -21.27 -11.40 -20.49
N MET A 87 -20.77 -10.28 -21.02
CA MET A 87 -19.68 -10.28 -21.98
C MET A 87 -18.37 -10.79 -21.39
N THR A 88 -18.07 -10.44 -20.13
CA THR A 88 -16.87 -10.91 -19.41
C THR A 88 -16.91 -12.41 -19.18
N GLN A 89 -18.08 -12.95 -18.83
CA GLN A 89 -18.29 -14.39 -18.72
C GLN A 89 -18.05 -15.06 -20.07
N ARG A 90 -18.66 -14.56 -21.15
CA ARG A 90 -18.47 -15.11 -22.51
C ARG A 90 -17.01 -15.10 -22.95
N VAL A 91 -16.28 -14.02 -22.67
CA VAL A 91 -14.84 -13.94 -22.94
C VAL A 91 -14.07 -14.99 -22.15
N THR A 92 -14.46 -15.26 -20.91
CA THR A 92 -13.82 -16.25 -20.04
C THR A 92 -14.08 -17.68 -20.55
N GLU A 93 -15.32 -17.98 -20.94
CA GLU A 93 -15.69 -19.25 -21.56
C GLU A 93 -14.92 -19.50 -22.87
N LEU A 94 -14.84 -18.49 -23.74
CA LEU A 94 -14.10 -18.56 -25.01
C LEU A 94 -12.58 -18.73 -24.83
N LYS A 95 -12.00 -18.06 -23.82
CA LYS A 95 -10.58 -18.23 -23.48
C LYS A 95 -10.26 -19.65 -22.99
N GLY A 96 -11.28 -20.37 -22.48
CA GLY A 96 -11.16 -21.68 -21.89
C GLY A 96 -10.36 -21.69 -20.58
N ILE A 97 -10.51 -22.75 -19.79
CA ILE A 97 -9.63 -22.98 -18.63
C ILE A 97 -8.23 -23.28 -19.20
N LYS A 98 -7.28 -22.36 -19.00
CA LYS A 98 -5.86 -22.68 -19.20
C LYS A 98 -5.53 -23.86 -18.31
N ARG A 99 -5.43 -25.06 -18.88
CA ARG A 99 -4.91 -26.23 -18.17
C ARG A 99 -3.57 -25.82 -17.56
N PRO A 100 -3.34 -25.99 -16.24
CA PRO A 100 -2.05 -25.69 -15.67
C PRO A 100 -1.03 -26.61 -16.36
N ASN A 101 -0.11 -26.01 -17.10
CA ASN A 101 0.97 -26.76 -17.71
C ASN A 101 1.76 -27.43 -16.58
N LEU A 102 1.87 -28.77 -16.63
CA LEU A 102 2.71 -29.53 -15.71
C LEU A 102 4.16 -29.05 -15.89
N LYS A 103 4.61 -28.15 -15.02
CA LYS A 103 6.00 -27.73 -14.98
C LYS A 103 6.79 -28.81 -14.26
N ARG A 104 7.87 -29.32 -14.87
CA ARG A 104 8.87 -30.14 -14.18
C ARG A 104 9.53 -29.26 -13.11
N VAL A 105 9.04 -29.34 -11.88
CA VAL A 105 9.65 -28.68 -10.73
C VAL A 105 10.94 -29.45 -10.43
N LYS A 106 12.10 -28.84 -10.71
CA LYS A 106 13.36 -29.29 -10.11
C LYS A 106 13.33 -28.81 -8.66
N LYS A 107 13.66 -29.70 -7.72
CA LYS A 107 13.82 -29.33 -6.30
C LYS A 107 14.66 -28.05 -6.22
N THR A 108 14.11 -27.01 -5.61
CA THR A 108 14.76 -25.72 -5.49
C THR A 108 15.92 -25.82 -4.49
N ALA A 109 16.90 -24.93 -4.56
CA ALA A 109 18.01 -24.94 -3.61
C ALA A 109 17.52 -24.87 -2.16
N ASP A 110 16.41 -24.16 -1.91
CA ASP A 110 15.71 -24.13 -0.62
C ASP A 110 15.11 -25.48 -0.19
N ASP A 111 14.62 -26.31 -1.13
CA ASP A 111 14.11 -27.65 -0.79
C ASP A 111 15.25 -28.61 -0.44
N MET A 112 16.41 -28.41 -1.06
CA MET A 112 17.62 -29.18 -0.78
C MET A 112 18.26 -28.72 0.53
N LEU A 113 18.37 -27.41 0.76
CA LEU A 113 19.03 -26.81 1.93
C LEU A 113 18.14 -26.73 3.18
N GLY A 114 16.81 -26.64 3.01
CA GLY A 114 15.83 -26.68 4.08
C GLY A 114 15.72 -28.08 4.72
N ALA A 115 16.03 -29.13 3.97
CA ALA A 115 16.15 -30.49 4.52
C ALA A 115 17.39 -30.67 5.43
N TYR A 116 18.39 -29.78 5.31
CA TYR A 116 19.62 -29.79 6.13
C TYR A 116 19.58 -28.76 7.27
N ASN A 117 18.56 -27.92 7.38
CA ASN A 117 18.45 -26.90 8.42
C ASN A 117 17.24 -27.15 9.34
N ASP A 118 17.43 -26.88 10.62
CA ASP A 118 16.45 -27.05 11.69
C ASP A 118 15.09 -26.39 11.35
N PRO A 119 13.96 -27.12 11.43
CA PRO A 119 12.63 -26.64 11.03
C PRO A 119 12.12 -25.44 11.85
N SER A 120 12.77 -25.10 12.96
CA SER A 120 12.48 -23.87 13.72
C SER A 120 12.76 -22.57 12.94
N LYS A 121 13.58 -22.62 11.87
CA LYS A 121 13.90 -21.45 11.02
C LYS A 121 13.03 -21.32 9.76
N LEU A 122 12.11 -22.26 9.53
CA LEU A 122 11.13 -22.21 8.44
C LEU A 122 9.92 -21.33 8.80
N MET A 123 10.18 -20.08 9.21
CA MET A 123 9.14 -19.05 9.15
C MET A 123 9.04 -18.56 7.71
N LYS A 124 7.83 -18.62 7.14
CA LYS A 124 7.52 -18.11 5.80
C LYS A 124 8.16 -16.73 5.65
N ALA A 125 9.17 -16.66 4.77
CA ALA A 125 9.93 -15.45 4.52
C ALA A 125 9.05 -14.46 3.74
N ASP A 126 8.19 -13.75 4.44
CA ASP A 126 7.62 -12.52 3.91
C ASP A 126 8.79 -11.57 3.64
N PHE A 127 9.02 -11.28 2.35
CA PHE A 127 10.14 -10.49 1.83
C PHE A 127 10.32 -9.13 2.54
N LYS A 128 9.26 -8.64 3.17
CA LYS A 128 9.19 -7.38 3.91
C LYS A 128 9.79 -7.44 5.32
N VAL A 129 9.95 -8.63 5.92
CA VAL A 129 10.42 -8.78 7.31
C VAL A 129 11.95 -8.73 7.41
N ASN A 130 12.67 -9.03 6.32
CA ASN A 130 14.13 -9.09 6.31
C ASN A 130 14.83 -7.78 5.90
N LEU A 131 14.08 -6.70 5.66
CA LEU A 131 14.63 -5.36 5.49
C LEU A 131 14.70 -4.66 6.85
N LYS A 132 15.87 -4.64 7.48
CA LYS A 132 16.18 -3.65 8.52
C LYS A 132 16.16 -2.27 7.86
N THR A 133 15.11 -1.49 8.12
CA THR A 133 15.15 -0.03 7.91
C THR A 133 16.35 0.49 8.69
N VAL A 134 17.34 1.07 8.02
CA VAL A 134 18.53 1.67 8.65
C VAL A 134 18.13 3.01 9.25
N GLU A 135 17.21 2.99 10.20
CA GLU A 135 16.93 4.11 11.08
C GLU A 135 16.69 3.52 12.47
N ARG A 136 17.53 3.93 13.43
CA ARG A 136 17.41 3.66 14.88
C ARG A 136 17.86 2.26 15.36
N LYS A 137 19.17 2.00 15.29
CA LYS A 137 19.91 1.20 16.29
C LYS A 137 21.19 1.95 16.71
N LYS A 138 21.01 3.17 17.19
CA LYS A 138 21.84 3.71 18.27
C LYS A 138 20.95 3.58 19.50
N GLU A 139 21.53 3.20 20.62
CA GLU A 139 20.88 2.88 21.91
C GLU A 139 20.60 1.37 22.08
N ASP A 140 21.03 0.84 23.24
CA ASP A 140 20.79 -0.51 23.80
C ASP A 140 21.80 -1.66 23.64
N GLU A 141 23.08 -1.40 23.32
CA GLU A 141 24.12 -2.40 23.63
C GLU A 141 25.48 -1.76 23.94
N LYS A 142 25.51 -0.88 24.94
CA LYS A 142 26.73 -0.39 25.62
C LYS A 142 26.32 0.22 26.97
N ARG A 143 25.81 -0.63 27.87
CA ARG A 143 25.64 -0.33 29.30
C ARG A 143 26.27 -1.45 30.11
N GLU A 144 27.55 -1.68 29.90
CA GLU A 144 28.40 -2.27 30.92
C GLU A 144 29.84 -1.91 30.60
N GLU A 145 30.63 -1.69 31.66
CA GLU A 145 31.94 -1.03 31.71
C GLU A 145 31.84 0.50 31.59
N VAL A 146 32.30 1.32 32.54
CA VAL A 146 33.48 1.17 33.38
C VAL A 146 33.28 2.06 34.61
N THR A 147 33.20 1.48 35.81
CA THR A 147 33.52 2.24 37.03
C THR A 147 35.04 2.24 37.22
N ASP A 148 35.63 3.41 37.01
CA ASP A 148 36.96 3.88 37.42
C ASP A 148 38.13 2.88 37.33
N TRP A 149 38.90 2.98 36.24
CA TRP A 149 40.10 2.17 35.97
C TRP A 149 41.17 2.21 37.07
N ARG A 150 41.14 3.17 38.01
CA ARG A 150 42.07 3.22 39.14
C ARG A 150 41.92 2.02 40.10
N LYS A 151 40.71 1.48 40.28
CA LYS A 151 40.46 0.39 41.24
C LYS A 151 41.01 -0.98 40.81
N ASN A 152 41.18 -1.19 39.50
CA ASN A 152 41.65 -2.48 38.97
C ASN A 152 43.18 -2.65 39.11
N VAL A 153 43.91 -1.53 39.14
CA VAL A 153 45.38 -1.54 39.21
C VAL A 153 45.88 -1.76 40.64
N GLU A 154 45.22 -1.21 41.66
CA GLU A 154 45.57 -1.44 43.07
C GLU A 154 45.28 -2.88 43.53
N ALA A 155 44.26 -3.54 42.96
CA ALA A 155 43.92 -4.92 43.28
C ALA A 155 44.98 -5.94 42.84
N MET A 156 45.86 -5.58 41.90
CA MET A 156 46.86 -6.48 41.30
C MET A 156 48.28 -6.30 41.86
N SER A 157 48.53 -5.32 42.74
CA SER A 157 49.87 -5.00 43.26
C SER A 157 50.20 -5.65 44.63
N GLY A 158 49.38 -6.58 45.12
CA GLY A 158 49.44 -7.07 46.51
C GLY A 158 49.81 -8.55 46.72
N MET A 159 50.31 -9.28 45.71
CA MET A 159 50.69 -10.70 45.87
C MET A 159 52.21 -10.90 45.83
N GLU A 160 52.89 -10.34 46.83
CA GLU A 160 54.28 -10.64 47.16
C GLU A 160 54.31 -11.87 48.09
N GLY A 161 54.67 -13.05 47.57
CA GLY A 161 54.65 -14.28 48.36
C GLY A 161 55.09 -15.56 47.62
N ARG A 162 56.41 -15.79 47.61
CA ARG A 162 57.17 -16.99 47.21
C ARG A 162 56.47 -18.35 47.37
N LYS A 163 56.57 -19.22 46.33
CA LYS A 163 56.64 -20.71 46.42
C LYS A 163 57.20 -21.27 45.09
N LYS A 164 58.53 -21.41 44.94
CA LYS A 164 59.37 -22.63 45.14
C LYS A 164 58.94 -23.87 44.32
N LEU A 165 59.76 -24.16 43.28
CA LEU A 165 60.39 -25.42 42.79
C LEU A 165 59.51 -26.69 42.66
N PHE A 166 59.65 -27.59 41.67
CA PHE A 166 60.79 -28.30 41.05
C PHE A 166 60.34 -28.83 39.64
N GLU A 167 61.13 -29.34 38.67
CA GLU A 167 62.50 -29.90 38.56
C GLU A 167 63.52 -28.99 37.84
#